data_AF-W5NFK8-F1
#
_entry.id   AF-W5NFK8-F1
#
_cell.length_a   1.000
_cell.length_b   1.000
_cell.length_c   1.000
_cell.angle_alpha   90.00
_cell.angle_beta   90.00
_cell.angle_gamma   90.00
#
_symmetry.space_group_name_H-M   'P 1'
#
loop_
_entity.id
_entity.type
_entity.pdbx_description
1 polymer ?
#
loop_
_entity_poly.entity_id
_entity_poly.type
_entity_poly.pdbx_seq_one_letter_code
_entity_poly.pdbx_strand_id
1 'polypeptide(L)'
;MTCHSSDSTETIENERRSETESRVVDSDQNRIAAAMRDLKKTGWYWGSLTASEAKEILQDTPEGTFLVRDSSQRDYLFTISAKTSVGPTNLRIEYKDGKFKLDSVVLIKPKLKQFDSVVHLVEHYVFLSRTLKGSESLNPPNGTVQLLLTKPVYTSIPSLQHLCRISINKATKRIQDLPLPNRLKDYLTDYIYHV
;
A
#
# COMPACT_ATOMS: atom_id res chain seq x y z
N MET A 1 -7.48 47.31 42.08
CA MET A 1 -6.32 46.97 41.24
C MET A 1 -6.52 45.55 40.73
N THR A 2 -6.92 45.39 39.46
CA THR A 2 -7.00 44.10 38.78
C THR A 2 -5.88 44.07 37.75
N CYS A 3 -4.85 43.27 38.01
CA CYS A 3 -3.77 43.02 37.06
C CYS A 3 -4.14 41.82 36.18
N HIS A 4 -4.06 42.03 34.87
CA HIS A 4 -4.27 41.05 33.81
C HIS A 4 -3.18 39.96 33.87
N SER A 5 -3.60 38.69 33.86
CA SER A 5 -2.73 37.51 33.63
C SER A 5 -3.49 36.54 32.74
N SER A 6 -3.58 36.88 31.45
CA SER A 6 -4.23 36.04 30.43
C SER A 6 -3.31 35.73 29.25
N ASP A 7 -2.14 36.37 29.17
CA ASP A 7 -1.24 36.31 27.99
C ASP A 7 -0.24 35.13 28.04
N SER A 8 0.06 34.63 29.25
CA SER A 8 1.05 33.55 29.44
C SER A 8 0.50 32.15 29.20
N THR A 9 -0.82 31.95 29.24
CA THR A 9 -1.45 30.63 29.07
C THR A 9 -1.71 30.29 27.60
N GLU A 10 -2.09 31.27 26.78
CA GLU A 10 -2.31 31.07 25.34
C GLU A 10 -1.00 30.81 24.58
N THR A 11 0.10 31.43 25.01
CA THR A 11 1.44 31.21 24.43
C THR A 11 1.95 29.80 24.68
N ILE A 12 1.81 29.27 25.90
CA ILE A 12 2.23 27.90 26.25
C ILE A 12 1.36 26.85 25.53
N GLU A 13 0.05 27.06 25.41
CA GLU A 13 -0.83 26.13 24.68
C GLU A 13 -0.55 26.12 23.17
N ASN A 14 -0.26 27.27 22.57
CA ASN A 14 0.11 27.38 21.16
C ASN A 14 1.49 26.75 20.88
N GLU A 15 2.47 26.92 21.76
CA GLU A 15 3.78 26.24 21.65
C GLU A 15 3.63 24.72 21.75
N ARG A 16 2.83 24.21 22.70
CA ARG A 16 2.56 22.78 22.85
C ARG A 16 1.86 22.18 21.63
N ARG A 17 0.93 22.93 21.03
CA ARG A 17 0.20 22.53 19.82
C ARG A 17 1.13 22.50 18.61
N SER A 18 2.00 23.51 18.46
CA SER A 18 3.05 23.57 17.43
C SER A 18 4.09 22.46 17.57
N GLU A 19 4.53 22.14 18.79
CA GLU A 19 5.43 21.00 19.07
C GLU A 19 4.76 19.65 18.78
N THR A 20 3.47 19.52 19.06
CA THR A 20 2.72 18.30 18.78
C THR A 20 2.50 18.12 17.27
N GLU A 21 2.11 19.19 16.56
CA GLU A 21 1.94 19.18 15.11
C GLU A 21 3.27 18.90 14.38
N SER A 22 4.39 19.52 14.81
CA SER A 22 5.71 19.26 14.23
C SER A 22 6.18 17.82 14.46
N ARG A 23 5.98 17.25 15.65
CA ARG A 23 6.29 15.84 15.93
C ARG A 23 5.43 14.87 15.13
N VAL A 24 4.14 15.18 14.94
CA VAL A 24 3.23 14.35 14.13
C VAL A 24 3.64 14.39 12.66
N VAL A 25 3.95 15.57 12.11
CA VAL A 25 4.40 15.73 10.71
C VAL A 25 5.71 14.98 10.45
N ASP A 26 6.70 15.08 11.36
CA ASP A 26 7.96 14.33 11.23
C ASP A 26 7.72 12.81 11.29
N SER A 27 6.82 12.36 12.18
CA SER A 27 6.43 10.95 12.25
C SER A 27 5.75 10.45 10.96
N ASP A 28 4.89 11.27 10.34
CA ASP A 28 4.19 10.92 9.12
C ASP A 28 5.14 10.90 7.91
N GLN A 29 6.04 11.87 7.82
CA GLN A 29 7.06 11.92 6.77
C GLN A 29 7.96 10.68 6.82
N ASN A 30 8.40 10.27 8.02
CA ASN A 30 9.19 9.06 8.21
C ASN A 30 8.45 7.80 7.78
N ARG A 31 7.14 7.72 8.04
CA ARG A 31 6.31 6.56 7.68
C ARG A 31 6.02 6.49 6.19
N ILE A 32 5.76 7.63 5.55
CA ILE A 32 5.63 7.73 4.09
C ILE A 32 6.95 7.35 3.42
N ALA A 33 8.09 7.82 3.93
CA ALA A 33 9.42 7.47 3.44
C ALA A 33 9.70 5.96 3.58
N ALA A 34 9.30 5.34 4.69
CA ALA A 34 9.39 3.89 4.88
C ALA A 34 8.53 3.13 3.86
N ALA A 35 7.27 3.52 3.68
CA ALA A 35 6.38 2.91 2.69
C ALA A 35 6.92 3.04 1.26
N MET A 36 7.51 4.19 0.91
CA MET A 36 8.16 4.41 -0.37
C MET A 36 9.39 3.50 -0.57
N ARG A 37 10.22 3.33 0.47
CA ARG A 37 11.37 2.41 0.42
C ARG A 37 10.92 0.97 0.16
N ASP A 38 9.87 0.53 0.84
CA ASP A 38 9.32 -0.80 0.65
C ASP A 38 8.74 -0.98 -0.75
N LEU A 39 7.97 -0.01 -1.25
CA LEU A 39 7.43 0.00 -2.61
C LEU A 39 8.52 -0.12 -3.68
N LYS A 40 9.62 0.62 -3.53
CA LYS A 40 10.74 0.55 -4.49
C LYS A 40 11.38 -0.84 -4.56
N LYS A 41 11.28 -1.65 -3.50
CA LYS A 41 11.81 -3.03 -3.45
C LYS A 41 10.88 -4.06 -4.08
N THR A 42 9.66 -3.69 -4.45
CA THR A 42 8.66 -4.65 -4.96
C THR A 42 8.84 -4.98 -6.44
N GLY A 43 9.46 -4.07 -7.20
CA GLY A 43 9.58 -4.18 -8.66
C GLY A 43 8.27 -3.96 -9.42
N TRP A 44 7.13 -3.78 -8.76
CA TRP A 44 5.83 -3.51 -9.38
C TRP A 44 5.27 -2.11 -9.05
N TYR A 45 6.11 -1.26 -8.45
CA TYR A 45 5.90 0.17 -8.31
C TYR A 45 6.51 0.92 -9.51
N TRP A 46 5.67 1.65 -10.24
CA TRP A 46 5.98 2.31 -11.51
C TRP A 46 6.30 3.80 -11.38
N GLY A 47 6.38 4.34 -10.16
CA GLY A 47 6.69 5.77 -9.95
C GLY A 47 5.67 6.68 -10.61
N SER A 48 6.14 7.71 -11.31
CA SER A 48 5.34 8.78 -11.91
C SER A 48 4.53 8.39 -13.15
N LEU A 49 4.24 7.11 -13.34
CA LEU A 49 3.40 6.59 -14.43
C LEU A 49 2.03 7.27 -14.41
N THR A 50 1.58 7.74 -15.56
CA THR A 50 0.27 8.39 -15.70
C THR A 50 -0.87 7.37 -15.68
N ALA A 51 -2.09 7.85 -15.43
CA ALA A 51 -3.28 7.01 -15.50
C ALA A 51 -3.52 6.42 -16.90
N SER A 52 -3.16 7.17 -17.95
CA SER A 52 -3.31 6.76 -19.35
C SER A 52 -2.32 5.66 -19.71
N GLU A 53 -1.03 5.83 -19.39
CA GLU A 53 -0.01 4.79 -19.62
C GLU A 53 -0.33 3.51 -18.83
N ALA A 54 -0.78 3.64 -17.58
CA ALA A 54 -1.22 2.49 -16.79
C ALA A 54 -2.41 1.75 -17.43
N LYS A 55 -3.35 2.50 -18.04
CA LYS A 55 -4.48 1.91 -18.76
C LYS A 55 -3.99 1.12 -19.98
N GLU A 56 -3.07 1.68 -20.75
CA GLU A 56 -2.48 1.02 -21.92
C GLU A 56 -1.76 -0.27 -21.54
N ILE A 57 -0.90 -0.23 -20.51
CA ILE A 57 -0.18 -1.42 -20.00
C ILE A 57 -1.16 -2.52 -19.57
N LEU A 58 -2.30 -2.16 -18.97
CA LEU A 58 -3.26 -3.12 -18.43
C LEU A 58 -4.33 -3.58 -19.44
N GLN A 59 -4.49 -2.88 -20.57
CA GLN A 59 -5.62 -3.06 -21.48
C GLN A 59 -5.78 -4.51 -21.93
N ASP A 60 -4.69 -5.16 -22.34
CA ASP A 60 -4.66 -6.52 -22.87
C ASP A 60 -4.14 -7.55 -21.85
N THR A 61 -4.15 -7.20 -20.57
CA THR A 61 -3.75 -8.11 -19.48
C THR A 61 -4.94 -8.90 -18.94
N PRO A 62 -4.71 -10.07 -18.32
CA PRO A 62 -5.77 -10.82 -17.64
C PRO A 62 -6.38 -10.04 -16.47
N GLU A 63 -7.66 -10.31 -16.17
CA GLU A 63 -8.32 -9.75 -14.99
C GLU A 63 -7.56 -10.05 -13.70
N GLY A 64 -7.47 -9.02 -12.85
CA GLY A 64 -6.73 -9.05 -11.60
C GLY A 64 -5.24 -8.74 -11.75
N THR A 65 -4.77 -8.40 -12.94
CA THR A 65 -3.43 -7.84 -13.15
C THR A 65 -3.39 -6.41 -12.62
N PHE A 66 -2.35 -6.02 -11.88
CA PHE A 66 -2.27 -4.70 -11.24
C PHE A 66 -0.87 -4.12 -11.21
N LEU A 67 -0.78 -2.81 -11.00
CA LEU A 67 0.45 -2.09 -10.71
C LEU A 67 0.19 -0.95 -9.72
N VAL A 68 1.23 -0.47 -9.04
CA VAL A 68 1.14 0.71 -8.17
C VAL A 68 1.96 1.84 -8.76
N ARG A 69 1.45 3.06 -8.69
CA ARG A 69 2.07 4.27 -9.23
C ARG A 69 1.76 5.45 -8.33
N ASP A 70 2.43 6.56 -8.58
CA ASP A 70 2.12 7.83 -7.96
C ASP A 70 0.73 8.30 -8.38
N SER A 71 0.01 8.91 -7.45
CA SER A 71 -1.27 9.54 -7.77
C SER A 71 -1.02 10.86 -8.49
N SER A 72 -1.79 11.10 -9.56
CA SER A 72 -1.79 12.38 -10.27
C SER A 72 -2.65 13.44 -9.56
N GLN A 73 -3.36 13.07 -8.49
CA GLN A 73 -4.18 13.98 -7.70
C GLN A 73 -3.48 14.38 -6.41
N ARG A 74 -3.64 15.65 -6.04
CA ARG A 74 -2.98 16.29 -4.89
C ARG A 74 -3.29 15.63 -3.55
N ASP A 75 -4.49 15.09 -3.37
CA ASP A 75 -4.96 14.59 -2.07
C ASP A 75 -4.56 13.13 -1.80
N TYR A 76 -3.87 12.47 -2.74
CA TYR A 76 -3.48 11.07 -2.61
C TYR A 76 -2.01 10.92 -3.01
N LEU A 77 -1.30 10.04 -2.31
CA LEU A 77 0.12 9.76 -2.60
C LEU A 77 0.27 8.70 -3.69
N PHE A 78 -0.53 7.63 -3.59
CA PHE A 78 -0.40 6.45 -4.44
C PHE A 78 -1.73 6.04 -5.06
N THR A 79 -1.66 5.33 -6.18
CA THR A 79 -2.79 4.73 -6.86
C THR A 79 -2.45 3.31 -7.30
N ILE A 80 -3.38 2.38 -7.08
CA ILE A 80 -3.37 1.05 -7.68
C ILE A 80 -4.12 1.13 -9.00
N SER A 81 -3.47 0.79 -10.11
CA SER A 81 -4.16 0.57 -11.38
C SER A 81 -4.34 -0.95 -11.55
N ALA A 82 -5.56 -1.40 -11.78
CA ALA A 82 -5.89 -2.83 -11.85
C ALA A 82 -6.84 -3.13 -13.02
N LYS A 83 -6.62 -4.25 -13.70
CA LYS A 83 -7.52 -4.79 -14.71
C LYS A 83 -8.71 -5.47 -14.02
N THR A 84 -9.91 -4.97 -14.29
CA THR A 84 -11.18 -5.56 -13.87
C THR A 84 -11.93 -6.13 -15.07
N SER A 85 -13.05 -6.84 -14.83
CA SER A 85 -13.95 -7.34 -15.87
C SER A 85 -14.45 -6.27 -16.84
N VAL A 86 -14.56 -5.01 -16.41
CA VAL A 86 -14.99 -3.87 -17.25
C VAL A 86 -13.82 -3.06 -17.83
N GLY A 87 -12.58 -3.47 -17.56
CA GLY A 87 -11.36 -2.80 -18.03
C GLY A 87 -10.45 -2.27 -16.92
N PRO A 88 -9.37 -1.55 -17.28
CA PRO A 88 -8.47 -0.95 -16.32
C PRO A 88 -9.13 0.14 -15.47
N THR A 89 -9.01 0.02 -14.16
CA THR A 89 -9.57 0.94 -13.14
C THR A 89 -8.46 1.44 -12.24
N ASN A 90 -8.65 2.64 -11.67
CA ASN A 90 -7.73 3.26 -10.73
C ASN A 90 -8.35 3.32 -9.32
N LEU A 91 -7.63 2.81 -8.32
CA LEU A 91 -8.00 2.86 -6.92
C LEU A 91 -6.98 3.69 -6.16
N ARG A 92 -7.45 4.76 -5.53
CA ARG A 92 -6.58 5.68 -4.81
C ARG A 92 -6.30 5.13 -3.42
N ILE A 93 -5.11 5.43 -2.90
CA ILE A 93 -4.70 5.07 -1.55
C ILE A 93 -4.68 6.34 -0.72
N GLU A 94 -5.61 6.41 0.24
CA GLU A 94 -5.66 7.48 1.24
C GLU A 94 -4.59 7.24 2.30
N TYR A 95 -3.93 8.31 2.74
CA TYR A 95 -3.10 8.32 3.94
C TYR A 95 -3.73 9.28 4.95
N LYS A 96 -4.17 8.74 6.10
CA LYS A 96 -4.79 9.53 7.17
C LYS A 96 -4.46 8.90 8.53
N ASP A 97 -4.18 9.74 9.53
CA ASP A 97 -3.90 9.33 10.91
C ASP A 97 -2.78 8.27 10.99
N GLY A 98 -1.74 8.47 10.18
CA GLY A 98 -0.67 7.50 10.08
C GLY A 98 -1.08 6.17 9.45
N LYS A 99 -2.10 6.07 8.60
CA LYS A 99 -2.45 4.77 8.00
C LYS A 99 -2.85 4.89 6.54
N PHE A 100 -2.45 3.89 5.76
CA PHE A 100 -2.86 3.70 4.37
C PHE A 100 -4.16 2.89 4.31
N LYS A 101 -5.09 3.29 3.46
CA LYS A 101 -6.32 2.53 3.16
C LYS A 101 -6.77 2.82 1.72
N LEU A 102 -7.55 1.90 1.14
CA LEU A 102 -8.19 2.17 -0.15
C LEU A 102 -9.31 3.20 0.00
N ASP A 103 -9.48 4.04 -1.03
CA ASP A 103 -10.58 4.97 -1.13
C ASP A 103 -11.92 4.23 -0.98
N SER A 104 -12.76 4.75 -0.07
CA SER A 104 -14.01 4.11 0.33
C SER A 104 -15.03 4.00 -0.81
N VAL A 105 -14.89 4.81 -1.86
CA VAL A 105 -15.85 4.88 -2.97
C VAL A 105 -15.87 3.59 -3.81
N VAL A 106 -14.77 2.82 -3.84
CA VAL A 106 -14.63 1.68 -4.79
C VAL A 106 -15.02 0.33 -4.18
N LEU A 107 -15.08 0.21 -2.84
CA LEU A 107 -15.38 -1.06 -2.19
C LEU A 107 -16.74 -1.00 -1.50
N ILE A 108 -17.68 -1.84 -1.97
CA ILE A 108 -18.90 -2.15 -1.22
C ILE A 108 -18.46 -2.82 0.08
N LYS A 109 -18.42 -2.00 1.15
CA LYS A 109 -17.92 -2.35 2.49
C LYS A 109 -18.64 -3.59 3.05
N PRO A 110 -17.96 -4.40 3.87
CA PRO A 110 -17.51 -3.92 5.18
C PRO A 110 -16.05 -4.26 5.51
N LYS A 111 -15.39 -3.30 6.18
CA LYS A 111 -14.01 -3.34 6.73
C LYS A 111 -12.91 -2.99 5.73
N LEU A 112 -12.93 -1.73 5.27
CA LEU A 112 -11.67 -1.09 4.82
C LEU A 112 -10.67 -1.21 5.96
N LYS A 113 -9.61 -1.99 5.73
CA LYS A 113 -8.52 -2.10 6.66
C LYS A 113 -7.55 -0.96 6.45
N GLN A 114 -6.93 -0.56 7.55
CA GLN A 114 -5.88 0.43 7.61
C GLN A 114 -4.55 -0.29 7.80
N PHE A 115 -3.50 0.20 7.16
CA PHE A 115 -2.19 -0.44 7.14
C PHE A 115 -1.08 0.57 7.37
N ASP A 116 0.01 0.13 8.00
CA ASP A 116 1.22 0.94 8.15
C ASP A 116 2.06 1.01 6.86
N SER A 117 1.81 0.10 5.91
CA SER A 117 2.55 -0.03 4.65
C SER A 117 1.61 -0.25 3.47
N VAL A 118 1.91 0.39 2.35
CA VAL A 118 1.21 0.19 1.07
C VAL A 118 1.41 -1.23 0.55
N VAL A 119 2.60 -1.81 0.74
CA VAL A 119 2.88 -3.18 0.30
C VAL A 119 2.04 -4.17 1.09
N HIS A 120 1.90 -3.96 2.40
CA HIS A 120 1.02 -4.77 3.26
C HIS A 120 -0.45 -4.64 2.85
N LEU A 121 -0.90 -3.42 2.51
CA LEU A 121 -2.24 -3.18 1.97
C LEU A 121 -2.46 -4.03 0.70
N VAL A 122 -1.57 -3.92 -0.28
CA VAL A 122 -1.67 -4.68 -1.54
C VAL A 122 -1.69 -6.18 -1.28
N GLU A 123 -0.77 -6.67 -0.45
CA GLU A 123 -0.71 -8.09 -0.06
C GLU A 123 -2.01 -8.59 0.55
N HIS A 124 -2.63 -7.80 1.43
CA HIS A 124 -3.91 -8.15 2.04
C HIS A 124 -5.02 -8.35 0.99
N TYR A 125 -5.12 -7.42 0.03
CA TYR A 125 -6.12 -7.51 -1.04
C TYR A 125 -5.80 -8.60 -2.06
N VAL A 126 -4.51 -8.92 -2.28
CA VAL A 126 -4.10 -10.08 -3.08
C VAL A 126 -4.51 -11.38 -2.39
N PHE A 127 -4.29 -11.51 -1.09
CA PHE A 127 -4.74 -12.65 -0.31
C PHE A 127 -6.27 -12.79 -0.33
N LEU A 128 -7.00 -11.69 -0.09
CA LEU A 128 -8.46 -11.68 -0.12
C LEU A 128 -9.00 -12.14 -1.48
N SER A 129 -8.39 -11.69 -2.57
CA SER A 129 -8.78 -12.08 -3.93
C SER A 129 -8.60 -13.59 -4.19
N ARG A 130 -7.59 -14.23 -3.59
CA ARG A 130 -7.40 -15.70 -3.69
C ARG A 130 -8.50 -16.45 -2.94
N THR A 131 -8.86 -16.00 -1.75
CA THR A 131 -9.93 -16.61 -0.95
C THR A 131 -11.28 -16.47 -1.64
N LEU A 132 -11.54 -15.33 -2.29
CA LEU A 132 -12.77 -15.11 -3.07
C LEU A 132 -12.84 -16.01 -4.31
N LYS A 133 -11.74 -16.20 -5.05
CA LYS A 133 -11.69 -17.11 -6.21
C LYS A 133 -11.90 -18.58 -5.86
N GLY A 134 -11.51 -19.01 -4.65
CA GLY A 134 -11.67 -20.40 -4.20
C GLY A 134 -13.07 -20.75 -3.68
N SER A 135 -13.93 -19.75 -3.44
CA SER A 135 -15.31 -19.94 -3.04
C SER A 135 -16.20 -19.80 -4.27
N GLU A 136 -16.55 -20.91 -4.94
CA GLU A 136 -17.31 -20.99 -6.20
C GLU A 136 -18.72 -20.34 -6.20
N SER A 137 -19.10 -19.60 -5.18
CA SER A 137 -20.44 -19.00 -5.06
C SER A 137 -20.34 -17.57 -4.59
N LEU A 138 -20.06 -16.63 -5.50
CA LEU A 138 -20.51 -15.24 -5.41
C LEU A 138 -20.48 -14.62 -6.83
N ASN A 139 -21.51 -14.94 -7.63
CA ASN A 139 -21.95 -13.94 -8.60
C ASN A 139 -22.24 -12.67 -7.79
N PRO A 140 -21.52 -11.55 -8.03
CA PRO A 140 -21.78 -10.33 -7.28
C PRO A 140 -23.26 -9.98 -7.48
N PRO A 141 -24.04 -9.75 -6.42
CA PRO A 141 -25.41 -9.30 -6.58
C PRO A 141 -25.37 -8.00 -7.37
N ASN A 142 -26.03 -7.99 -8.54
CA ASN A 142 -26.31 -6.83 -9.36
C ASN A 142 -25.08 -6.07 -9.91
N GLY A 143 -24.38 -6.64 -10.90
CA GLY A 143 -23.50 -5.86 -11.80
C GLY A 143 -22.33 -5.13 -11.14
N THR A 144 -22.04 -5.42 -9.87
CA THR A 144 -20.95 -4.78 -9.14
C THR A 144 -19.62 -5.35 -9.62
N VAL A 145 -18.73 -4.47 -10.08
CA VAL A 145 -17.36 -4.82 -10.45
C VAL A 145 -16.61 -5.26 -9.19
N GLN A 146 -16.17 -6.51 -9.14
CA GLN A 146 -15.32 -7.01 -8.06
C GLN A 146 -13.88 -6.57 -8.31
N LEU A 147 -13.25 -5.94 -7.31
CA LEU A 147 -11.82 -5.69 -7.34
C LEU A 147 -11.07 -6.99 -7.05
N LEU A 148 -10.31 -7.46 -8.04
CA LEU A 148 -9.38 -8.57 -7.87
C LEU A 148 -7.95 -8.05 -8.02
N LEU A 149 -7.07 -8.41 -7.10
CA LEU A 149 -5.63 -8.22 -7.22
C LEU A 149 -4.98 -9.60 -7.18
N THR A 150 -4.29 -10.01 -8.23
CA THR A 150 -3.77 -11.37 -8.35
C THR A 150 -2.33 -11.42 -8.82
N LYS A 151 -1.99 -10.64 -9.85
CA LYS A 151 -0.67 -10.64 -10.46
C LYS A 151 -0.15 -9.20 -10.60
N PRO A 152 1.02 -8.87 -10.04
CA PRO A 152 1.65 -7.59 -10.29
C PRO A 152 2.24 -7.51 -11.70
N VAL A 153 2.23 -6.33 -12.30
CA VAL A 153 3.04 -5.98 -13.48
C VAL A 153 4.35 -5.41 -12.99
N TYR A 154 5.44 -6.13 -13.23
CA TYR A 154 6.77 -5.66 -12.86
C TYR A 154 7.32 -4.66 -13.90
N THR A 155 8.04 -3.64 -13.43
CA THR A 155 8.73 -2.63 -14.27
C THR A 155 9.91 -3.23 -15.02
N SER A 156 10.49 -4.29 -14.48
CA SER A 156 11.59 -5.07 -15.05
C SER A 156 11.51 -6.49 -14.51
N ILE A 157 12.21 -7.43 -15.15
CA ILE A 157 12.26 -8.82 -14.68
C ILE A 157 12.90 -8.84 -13.29
N PRO A 158 12.21 -9.33 -12.23
CA PRO A 158 12.80 -9.39 -10.90
C PRO A 158 14.02 -10.31 -10.88
N SER A 159 15.02 -9.98 -10.05
CA SER A 159 16.18 -10.85 -9.89
C SER A 159 15.76 -12.22 -9.32
N LEU A 160 16.47 -13.28 -9.70
CA LEU A 160 16.23 -14.61 -9.14
C LEU A 160 16.32 -14.60 -7.61
N GLN A 161 17.24 -13.81 -7.05
CA GLN A 161 17.39 -13.63 -5.60
C GLN A 161 16.10 -13.09 -4.96
N HIS A 162 15.44 -12.10 -5.58
CA HIS A 162 14.18 -11.55 -5.10
C HIS A 162 13.03 -12.56 -5.21
N LEU A 163 12.96 -13.30 -6.32
CA LEU A 163 11.97 -14.37 -6.49
C LEU A 163 12.13 -15.46 -5.42
N CYS A 164 13.38 -15.86 -5.12
CA CYS A 164 13.69 -16.78 -4.03
C CYS A 164 13.26 -16.21 -2.68
N ARG A 165 13.50 -14.91 -2.41
CA ARG A 165 13.03 -14.24 -1.19
C ARG A 165 11.52 -14.34 -1.02
N ILE A 166 10.76 -14.01 -2.06
CA ILE A 166 9.29 -14.12 -2.03
C ILE A 166 8.87 -15.57 -1.76
N SER A 167 9.51 -16.54 -2.42
CA SER A 167 9.19 -17.96 -2.24
C SER A 167 9.46 -18.45 -0.81
N ILE A 168 10.57 -18.03 -0.20
CA ILE A 168 10.94 -18.40 1.17
C ILE A 168 9.99 -17.74 2.18
N ASN A 169 9.71 -16.45 2.05
CA ASN A 169 8.82 -15.72 2.96
C ASN A 169 7.40 -16.33 2.96
N LYS A 170 6.91 -16.79 1.80
CA LYS A 170 5.64 -17.52 1.68
C LYS A 170 5.64 -18.83 2.48
N ALA A 171 6.77 -19.51 2.57
CA ALA A 171 6.88 -20.82 3.22
C ALA A 171 7.08 -20.70 4.74
N THR A 172 7.77 -19.66 5.23
CA THR A 172 8.04 -19.51 6.66
C THR A 172 8.28 -18.06 7.07
N LYS A 173 7.80 -17.70 8.26
CA LYS A 173 8.13 -16.44 8.94
C LYS A 173 9.32 -16.59 9.90
N ARG A 174 9.76 -17.82 10.17
CA ARG A 174 10.87 -18.12 11.07
C ARG A 174 12.21 -18.07 10.31
N ILE A 175 12.55 -16.89 9.79
CA ILE A 175 13.76 -16.69 8.99
C ILE A 175 15.04 -16.97 9.80
N GLN A 176 15.01 -16.68 11.10
CA GLN A 176 16.16 -16.85 11.98
C GLN A 176 16.57 -18.31 12.17
N ASP A 177 15.61 -19.24 12.01
CA ASP A 177 15.84 -20.68 12.17
C ASP A 177 16.41 -21.33 10.90
N LEU A 178 16.46 -20.60 9.78
CA LEU A 178 16.94 -21.14 8.51
C LEU A 178 18.47 -21.37 8.55
N PRO A 179 18.96 -22.45 7.92
CA PRO A 179 20.39 -22.75 7.80
C PRO A 179 21.05 -21.87 6.72
N LEU A 180 20.92 -20.54 6.86
CA LEU A 180 21.44 -19.54 5.93
C LEU A 180 22.43 -18.61 6.65
N PRO A 181 23.43 -18.06 5.95
CA PRO A 181 24.27 -16.98 6.46
C PRO A 181 23.44 -15.74 6.87
N ASN A 182 23.91 -15.00 7.89
CA ASN A 182 23.19 -13.83 8.42
C ASN A 182 22.87 -12.79 7.34
N ARG A 183 23.79 -12.53 6.41
CA ARG A 183 23.54 -11.61 5.28
C ARG A 183 22.29 -11.98 4.46
N LEU A 184 22.02 -13.28 4.28
CA LEU A 184 20.82 -13.73 3.58
C LEU A 184 19.59 -13.64 4.47
N LYS A 185 19.72 -13.89 5.77
CA LYS A 185 18.63 -13.66 6.74
C LYS A 185 18.22 -12.19 6.76
N ASP A 186 19.20 -11.28 6.81
CA ASP A 186 18.99 -9.83 6.77
C ASP A 186 18.26 -9.43 5.48
N TYR A 187 18.69 -9.95 4.32
CA TYR A 187 18.04 -9.72 3.03
C TYR A 187 16.58 -10.20 2.97
N LEU A 188 16.27 -11.33 3.62
CA LEU A 188 14.91 -11.87 3.74
C LEU A 188 14.06 -11.01 4.69
N THR A 189 14.62 -10.52 5.79
CA THR A 189 13.91 -9.66 6.75
C THR A 189 13.73 -8.22 6.28
N ASP A 190 14.58 -7.74 5.37
CA ASP A 190 14.50 -6.40 4.79
C ASP A 190 13.28 -6.22 3.86
N TYR A 191 12.60 -7.32 3.50
CA TYR A 191 11.34 -7.33 2.77
C TYR A 191 10.53 -8.56 3.19
N ILE A 192 9.56 -8.38 4.09
CA ILE A 192 8.80 -9.49 4.71
C ILE A 192 7.54 -9.91 3.94
N TYR A 193 7.26 -9.27 2.79
CA TYR A 193 6.02 -9.46 2.05
C TYR A 193 6.12 -10.62 1.04
N HIS A 194 4.95 -11.08 0.57
CA HIS A 194 4.80 -12.26 -0.30
C HIS A 194 4.39 -11.95 -1.75
N VAL A 195 4.42 -10.68 -2.19
CA VAL A 195 3.91 -10.25 -3.51
C VAL A 195 4.95 -9.51 -4.34
#